data_AF-A0A255EMH8-F1
#
_entry.id   AF-A0A255EMH8-F1
#
_cell.length_a   1.000
_cell.length_b   1.000
_cell.length_c   1.000
_cell.angle_alpha   90.00
_cell.angle_beta   90.00
_cell.angle_gamma   90.00
#
_symmetry.space_group_name_H-M   'P 1'
#
loop_
_entity.id
_entity.type
_entity.pdbx_description
1 polymer ?
#
loop_
_entity_poly.entity_id
_entity_poly.type
_entity_poly.pdbx_seq_one_letter_code
_entity_poly.pdbx_strand_id
1 'polypeptide(L)' 'MVALANYASDERTARVMLSMMIEPADRTVGRLLRREGAVETLRLLDAGGPMPGVRAEEAAILHHTAQHFAFTGRPRR' A
#
# COMPACT_ATOMS: atom_id res chain seq x y z
N MET A 1 -10.74 4.68 12.29
CA MET A 1 -9.36 4.55 11.78
C MET A 1 -9.29 5.31 10.47
N VAL A 2 -8.30 6.18 10.26
CA VAL A 2 -8.20 6.90 8.98
C VAL A 2 -7.48 5.99 8.00
N ALA A 3 -8.14 5.68 6.88
CA ALA A 3 -7.59 4.84 5.83
C ALA A 3 -6.48 5.57 5.06
N LEU A 4 -5.37 4.89 4.77
CA LEU A 4 -4.29 5.45 3.94
C LEU A 4 -4.83 5.88 2.57
N ALA A 5 -5.79 5.13 2.04
CA ALA A 5 -6.44 5.41 0.77
C ALA A 5 -7.22 6.73 0.75
N ASN A 6 -7.68 7.24 1.88
CA ASN A 6 -8.35 8.54 1.94
C ASN A 6 -7.35 9.70 1.74
N TYR A 7 -6.08 9.50 2.10
CA TYR A 7 -5.02 10.49 1.84
C TYR A 7 -4.50 10.44 0.41
N ALA A 8 -4.56 9.27 -0.23
CA ALA A 8 -4.12 9.04 -1.60
C ALA A 8 -5.31 8.96 -2.57
N SER A 9 -6.06 10.06 -2.70
CA SER A 9 -7.22 10.14 -3.60
C SER A 9 -6.83 10.13 -5.09
N ASP A 10 -5.56 10.31 -5.41
CA ASP A 10 -5.03 10.30 -6.77
C ASP A 10 -3.84 9.34 -6.94
N GLU A 11 -3.64 8.89 -8.18
CA GLU A 11 -2.60 7.95 -8.59
C GLU A 11 -1.18 8.41 -8.27
N ARG A 12 -0.90 9.72 -8.35
CA ARG A 12 0.43 10.26 -8.10
C ARG A 12 0.74 10.23 -6.61
N THR A 13 -0.20 10.69 -5.78
CA THR A 13 -0.07 10.65 -4.31
C THR A 13 0.05 9.22 -3.82
N ALA A 14 -0.74 8.29 -4.37
CA ALA A 14 -0.63 6.86 -4.04
C ALA A 14 0.76 6.28 -4.37
N ARG A 15 1.34 6.61 -5.53
CA ARG A 15 2.70 6.16 -5.90
C ARG A 15 3.77 6.74 -4.97
N VAL A 16 3.65 8.01 -4.61
CA VAL A 16 4.58 8.64 -3.66
C VAL A 16 4.49 7.95 -2.29
N MET A 17 3.29 7.69 -1.79
CA MET A 17 3.10 6.94 -0.54
C MET A 17 3.67 5.52 -0.62
N LEU A 18 3.39 4.78 -1.70
CA LEU A 18 3.94 3.44 -1.91
C LEU A 18 5.47 3.45 -1.96
N SER A 19 6.08 4.45 -2.60
CA SER A 19 7.55 4.57 -2.68
C SER A 19 8.22 4.86 -1.34
N MET A 20 7.50 5.46 -0.39
CA MET A 20 7.99 5.69 0.97
C MET A 20 7.80 4.48 1.89
N MET A 21 6.89 3.57 1.53
CA MET A 21 6.42 2.48 2.38
C MET A 21 6.97 1.12 1.98
N ILE A 22 7.13 0.89 0.68
CA ILE A 22 7.55 -0.38 0.09
C ILE A 22 8.93 -0.22 -0.53
N GLU A 23 9.74 -1.27 -0.43
CA GLU A 23 11.04 -1.30 -1.07
C GLU A 23 10.93 -1.01 -2.58
N PRO A 24 11.73 -0.08 -3.12
CA PRO A 24 11.72 0.20 -4.54
C PRO A 24 12.05 -1.07 -5.34
N ALA A 25 11.28 -1.30 -6.41
CA ALA A 25 11.33 -2.50 -7.24
C ALA A 25 10.85 -3.81 -6.60
N ASP A 26 10.06 -3.73 -5.51
CA ASP A 26 9.26 -4.88 -5.06
C ASP A 26 8.41 -5.41 -6.23
N ARG A 27 8.69 -6.65 -6.64
CA ARG A 27 8.05 -7.25 -7.81
C ARG A 27 6.57 -7.53 -7.58
N THR A 28 6.18 -7.79 -6.34
CA THR A 28 4.80 -8.11 -5.96
C THR A 28 3.95 -6.85 -5.98
N VAL A 29 4.41 -5.77 -5.37
CA VAL A 29 3.76 -4.46 -5.43
C VAL A 29 3.81 -3.89 -6.85
N GLY A 30 4.92 -4.07 -7.58
CA GLY A 30 5.03 -3.69 -8.99
C GLY A 30 4.02 -4.39 -9.91
N ARG A 31 3.67 -5.66 -9.62
CA ARG A 31 2.61 -6.39 -10.33
C ARG A 31 1.23 -5.85 -9.99
N LEU A 32 0.94 -5.59 -8.70
CA LEU A 32 -0.31 -4.98 -8.27
C LEU A 32 -0.51 -3.59 -8.89
N LEU A 33 0.53 -2.76 -8.90
CA LEU A 33 0.53 -1.44 -9.53
C LEU A 33 0.18 -1.50 -11.01
N ARG A 34 0.70 -2.49 -11.75
CA ARG A 34 0.39 -2.67 -13.17
C ARG A 34 -1.03 -3.18 -13.43
N ARG A 35 -1.60 -3.90 -12.48
CA ARG A 35 -2.89 -4.57 -12.65
C ARG A 35 -4.07 -3.74 -12.13
N GLU A 36 -3.94 -3.19 -10.92
CA GLU A 36 -5.01 -2.51 -10.19
C GLU A 36 -4.82 -0.98 -10.14
N GLY A 37 -3.61 -0.49 -10.41
CA GLY A 37 -3.26 0.93 -10.22
C GLY A 37 -2.78 1.22 -8.79
N ALA A 38 -2.27 2.44 -8.58
CA ALA A 38 -1.64 2.81 -7.32
C ALA A 38 -2.63 3.02 -6.18
N VAL A 39 -3.76 3.67 -6.46
CA VAL A 39 -4.78 3.91 -5.42
C VAL A 39 -5.35 2.60 -4.91
N GLU A 40 -5.68 1.68 -5.83
CA GLU A 40 -6.27 0.40 -5.46
C GLU A 40 -5.24 -0.53 -4.81
N THR A 41 -3.99 -0.53 -5.27
CA THR A 41 -2.90 -1.24 -4.57
C THR A 41 -2.79 -0.77 -3.12
N LEU A 42 -2.80 0.55 -2.88
CA LEU A 42 -2.71 1.11 -1.55
C LEU A 42 -3.95 0.80 -0.68
N ARG A 43 -5.15 0.72 -1.27
CA ARG A 43 -6.37 0.22 -0.60
C ARG A 43 -6.27 -1.24 -0.19
N LEU A 44 -5.76 -2.11 -1.07
CA LEU A 44 -5.55 -3.52 -0.77
C LEU A 44 -4.57 -3.71 0.40
N LEU A 45 -3.48 -2.93 0.40
CA LEU A 45 -2.52 -2.90 1.50
C LEU A 45 -3.14 -2.44 2.82
N ASP A 46 -4.00 -1.42 2.79
CA ASP A 46 -4.67 -0.90 3.98
C ASP A 46 -5.75 -1.86 4.51
N ALA A 47 -6.50 -2.52 3.61
CA ALA A 47 -7.59 -3.42 3.95
C ALA A 47 -7.13 -4.77 4.57
N GLY A 48 -5.91 -5.21 4.26
CA GLY A 48 -5.34 -6.45 4.83
C GLY A 48 -5.99 -7.74 4.36
N GLY A 49 -6.60 -7.72 3.18
CA GLY A 49 -7.30 -8.85 2.58
C GLY A 49 -6.49 -9.61 1.52
N PRO A 50 -7.12 -10.60 0.85
CA PRO A 50 -6.50 -11.32 -0.26
C PRO A 50 -6.16 -10.36 -1.41
N MET A 51 -4.91 -10.39 -1.84
CA MET A 51 -4.40 -9.55 -2.94
C MET A 51 -4.25 -10.38 -4.22
N PRO A 52 -4.71 -9.87 -5.38
CA PRO A 52 -4.70 -10.65 -6.61
C PRO A 52 -3.28 -11.04 -7.06
N GLY A 53 -2.99 -12.34 -7.13
CA GLY A 53 -1.68 -12.85 -7.56
C GLY A 53 -0.58 -12.72 -6.49
N VAL A 54 -0.95 -12.52 -5.23
CA VAL A 54 -0.04 -12.48 -4.08
C VAL A 54 -0.40 -13.61 -3.12
N ARG A 55 0.62 -14.24 -2.52
CA ARG A 55 0.40 -15.28 -1.51
C ARG A 55 -0.13 -14.67 -0.21
N ALA A 56 -0.93 -15.41 0.55
CA ALA A 56 -1.54 -14.90 1.79
C ALA A 56 -0.50 -14.41 2.82
N GLU A 57 0.62 -15.11 2.95
CA GLU A 57 1.73 -14.72 3.84
C GLU A 57 2.38 -13.39 3.41
N GLU A 58 2.64 -13.24 2.12
CA GLU A 58 3.23 -12.03 1.55
C GLU A 58 2.25 -10.84 1.63
N ALA A 59 0.96 -11.08 1.40
CA ALA A 59 -0.09 -10.09 1.59
C ALA A 59 -0.18 -9.62 3.06
N ALA A 60 0.00 -10.53 4.03
CA ALA A 60 0.01 -10.18 5.45
C ALA A 60 1.24 -9.33 5.82
N ILE A 61 2.42 -9.65 5.28
CA ILE A 61 3.63 -8.84 5.46
C ILE A 61 3.42 -7.44 4.89
N LEU A 62 2.93 -7.34 3.66
CA LEU A 62 2.69 -6.06 3.00
C LEU A 62 1.64 -5.22 3.74
N HIS A 63 0.57 -5.84 4.23
CA HIS A 63 -0.42 -5.18 5.08
C HIS A 63 0.21 -4.66 6.38
N HIS A 64 1.03 -5.48 7.04
CA HIS A 64 1.71 -5.08 8.26
C HIS A 64 2.66 -3.89 8.03
N THR A 65 3.43 -3.91 6.95
CA THR A 65 4.28 -2.78 6.53
C THR A 65 3.44 -1.51 6.32
N ALA A 66 2.27 -1.64 5.70
CA ALA A 66 1.38 -0.51 5.51
C ALA A 66 0.81 0.07 6.81
N GLN A 67 0.42 -0.79 7.75
CA GLN A 67 -0.03 -0.37 9.07
C GLN A 67 1.11 0.30 9.88
N HIS A 68 2.34 -0.21 9.77
CA HIS A 68 3.50 0.40 10.42
C HIS A 68 3.82 1.78 9.85
N PHE A 69 3.71 1.96 8.53
CA PHE A 69 3.85 3.27 7.89
C PHE A 69 2.72 4.24 8.27
N ALA A 70 1.46 3.78 8.35
CA ALA A 70 0.34 4.62 8.80
C ALA A 70 0.51 5.09 10.26
N PHE A 71 1.14 4.25 11.10
CA PHE A 71 1.40 4.56 12.49
C PHE A 71 2.57 5.55 12.67
N THR A 72 3.67 5.35 11.93
CA THR A 72 4.90 6.15 12.02
C THR A 72 4.86 7.43 11.17
N GLY A 73 4.16 7.39 10.05
CA GLY A 73 4.00 8.47 9.08
C GLY A 73 2.89 9.46 9.41
N ARG A 74 2.27 9.41 10.61
CA ARG A 74 1.37 10.48 11.03
C ARG A 74 2.14 11.80 10.98
N PRO A 75 1.74 12.76 10.13
CA PRO A 75 2.36 14.07 10.15
C PRO A 75 2.16 14.62 11.57
N ARG A 76 3.26 14.93 12.24
CA ARG A 76 3.22 15.81 13.41
C ARG A 76 2.60 17.10 12.92
N ARG A 77 1.31 17.27 13.16
CA ARG A 77 0.62 18.55 13.05
C ARG A 77 1.23 19.53 14.04
#